data_AF-A0A355BRM4-F1
#
_entry.id   AF-A0A355BRM4-F1
#
_cell.length_a   1.000
_cell.length_b   1.000
_cell.length_c   1.000
_cell.angle_alpha   90.00
_cell.angle_beta   90.00
_cell.angle_gamma   90.00
#
_symmetry.space_group_name_H-M   'P 1'
#
loop_
_entity.id
_entity.type
_entity.pdbx_description
1 polymer ?
#
loop_
_entity_poly.entity_id
_entity_poly.type
_entity_poly.pdbx_seq_one_letter_code
_entity_poly.pdbx_strand_id
1 'polypeptide(L)'
;MNLTKILTVILFGVSLVLGWYLYSGVENVIEERAIIESTETAIIERLRLIREAEVLFQEQNGRYTSSWDTLANFIETGRVPILQRREIIKQKAYGGEEVTIITDTLGFVSAKE
;
A
#
# COMPACT_ATOMS: atom_id res chain seq x y z
N MET A 1 21.23 -58.96 23.75
CA MET A 1 21.59 -57.73 23.02
C MET A 1 22.56 -56.94 23.89
N ASN A 2 23.74 -56.58 23.37
CA ASN A 2 24.74 -55.84 24.14
C ASN A 2 24.23 -54.43 24.46
N LEU A 3 24.46 -53.95 25.68
CA LEU A 3 24.00 -52.64 26.20
C LEU A 3 24.35 -51.48 25.25
N THR A 4 25.53 -51.53 24.64
CA THR A 4 26.01 -50.56 23.64
C THR A 4 25.11 -50.49 22.41
N LYS A 5 24.60 -51.62 21.90
CA LYS A 5 23.72 -51.63 20.71
C LYS A 5 22.36 -50.98 21.00
N ILE A 6 21.82 -51.17 22.21
CA ILE A 6 20.56 -50.55 22.63
C ILE A 6 20.74 -49.03 22.74
N LEU A 7 21.85 -48.58 23.35
CA LEU A 7 22.17 -47.17 23.47
C LEU A 7 22.31 -46.48 22.10
N THR A 8 23.01 -47.11 21.14
CA THR A 8 23.17 -46.57 19.78
C THR A 8 21.82 -46.41 19.06
N VAL A 9 20.92 -47.38 19.19
CA VAL A 9 19.59 -47.30 18.55
C VAL A 9 18.75 -46.18 19.15
N ILE A 10 18.77 -46.02 20.48
CA ILE A 10 18.06 -44.93 21.15
C ILE A 10 18.63 -43.58 20.73
N LEU A 11 19.95 -43.42 20.76
CA LEU A 11 20.60 -42.17 20.40
C LEU A 11 20.35 -41.79 18.93
N PHE A 12 20.32 -42.79 18.04
CA PHE A 12 19.94 -42.60 16.65
C PHE A 12 18.48 -42.13 16.50
N GLY A 13 17.54 -42.73 17.24
CA GLY A 13 16.15 -42.29 17.27
C GLY A 13 16.00 -40.84 17.75
N VAL A 14 16.71 -40.47 18.83
CA VAL A 14 16.74 -39.10 19.35
C VAL A 14 17.32 -38.13 18.32
N SER A 15 18.37 -38.53 17.60
CA SER A 15 18.97 -37.72 16.54
C SER A 15 17.98 -37.44 15.39
N LEU A 16 17.15 -38.40 15.02
CA LEU A 16 16.12 -38.20 13.99
C LEU A 16 15.02 -37.24 14.47
N VAL A 17 14.57 -37.38 15.71
CA VAL A 17 13.56 -36.48 16.30
C VAL A 17 14.09 -35.04 16.37
N LEU A 18 15.33 -34.84 16.79
CA LEU A 18 15.96 -33.53 16.82
C LEU A 18 16.12 -32.94 15.41
N GLY A 19 16.46 -33.75 14.42
CA GLY A 19 16.51 -33.33 13.02
C GLY A 19 15.16 -32.84 12.50
N TRP A 20 14.08 -33.56 12.78
CA TRP A 20 12.72 -33.15 12.41
C TRP A 20 12.28 -31.88 13.15
N TYR A 21 12.58 -31.77 14.44
CA TYR A 21 12.25 -30.58 15.24
C TYR A 21 12.93 -29.33 14.69
N LEU A 22 14.23 -29.42 14.32
CA LEU A 22 14.95 -28.31 13.72
C LEU A 22 14.37 -27.89 12.36
N TYR A 23 14.04 -28.87 11.51
CA TYR A 23 13.41 -28.60 10.21
C TYR A 23 12.07 -27.88 10.38
N SER A 24 11.17 -28.44 11.21
CA SER A 24 9.85 -27.86 11.46
C SER A 24 9.93 -26.44 12.06
N GLY A 25 10.90 -26.19 12.96
CA GLY A 25 11.10 -24.86 13.54
C GLY A 25 11.53 -23.81 12.51
N VAL A 26 12.34 -24.18 11.52
CA VAL A 26 12.77 -23.25 10.46
C VAL A 26 11.65 -23.01 9.45
N GLU A 27 10.97 -24.06 9.01
CA GLU A 27 9.89 -23.97 8.02
C GLU A 27 8.73 -23.10 8.52
N ASN A 28 8.29 -23.31 9.76
CA ASN A 28 7.20 -22.53 10.36
C ASN A 28 7.49 -21.01 10.37
N VAL A 29 8.74 -20.62 10.68
CA VAL A 29 9.13 -19.20 10.71
C VAL A 29 9.14 -18.59 9.31
N ILE A 30 9.46 -19.37 8.27
CA ILE A 30 9.45 -18.90 6.88
C ILE A 30 8.01 -18.69 6.42
N GLU A 31 7.12 -19.65 6.68
CA GLU A 31 5.70 -19.56 6.32
C GLU A 31 5.01 -18.39 7.02
N GLU A 32 5.24 -18.22 8.32
CA GLU A 32 4.65 -17.12 9.09
C GLU A 32 5.09 -15.75 8.54
N ARG A 33 6.37 -15.60 8.19
CA ARG A 33 6.88 -14.36 7.56
C ARG A 33 6.22 -14.10 6.22
N ALA A 34 6.09 -15.12 5.37
CA ALA A 34 5.45 -14.98 4.06
C ALA A 34 3.97 -14.58 4.19
N ILE A 35 3.25 -15.15 5.17
CA ILE A 35 1.87 -14.78 5.47
C ILE A 35 1.79 -13.32 5.91
N ILE A 36 2.63 -12.90 6.87
CA ILE A 36 2.67 -11.51 7.35
C ILE A 36 2.93 -10.55 6.18
N GLU A 37 3.97 -10.78 5.39
CA GLU A 37 4.32 -9.93 4.24
C GLU A 37 3.17 -9.79 3.24
N SER A 38 2.47 -10.90 2.94
CA SER A 38 1.31 -10.88 2.04
C SER A 38 0.15 -10.06 2.60
N THR A 39 -0.13 -10.19 3.90
CA THR A 39 -1.20 -9.45 4.57
C THR A 39 -0.87 -7.96 4.71
N GLU A 40 0.37 -7.62 5.04
CA GLU A 40 0.85 -6.24 5.11
C GLU A 40 0.74 -5.56 3.75
N THR A 41 1.16 -6.24 2.68
CA THR A 41 1.05 -5.72 1.31
C THR A 41 -0.41 -5.44 0.96
N ALA A 42 -1.33 -6.35 1.27
CA ALA A 42 -2.76 -6.17 1.02
C ALA A 42 -3.36 -5.00 1.83
N ILE A 43 -2.92 -4.81 3.09
CA ILE A 43 -3.35 -3.69 3.94
C ILE A 43 -2.82 -2.37 3.40
N ILE A 44 -1.53 -2.32 3.04
CA ILE A 44 -0.89 -1.11 2.47
C ILE A 44 -1.61 -0.67 1.20
N GLU A 45 -1.94 -1.61 0.31
CA GLU A 45 -2.66 -1.29 -0.93
C GLU A 45 -4.03 -0.68 -0.64
N ARG A 46 -4.79 -1.26 0.31
CA ARG A 46 -6.09 -0.71 0.71
C ARG A 46 -5.97 0.68 1.34
N LEU A 47 -4.97 0.89 2.20
CA LEU A 47 -4.71 2.19 2.81
C LEU A 47 -4.29 3.23 1.77
N ARG A 48 -3.52 2.83 0.75
CA ARG A 48 -3.16 3.70 -0.37
C ARG A 48 -4.40 4.15 -1.15
N LEU A 49 -5.28 3.23 -1.50
CA LEU A 49 -6.52 3.55 -2.22
C LEU A 49 -7.42 4.51 -1.43
N ILE A 50 -7.58 4.28 -0.12
CA ILE A 50 -8.33 5.19 0.77
C ILE A 50 -7.69 6.58 0.79
N ARG A 51 -6.36 6.65 0.90
CA ARG A 51 -5.63 7.92 0.89
C ARG A 51 -5.84 8.68 -0.41
N GLU A 52 -5.74 8.02 -1.56
CA GLU A 52 -5.94 8.65 -2.87
C GLU A 52 -7.37 9.17 -3.02
N ALA A 53 -8.36 8.39 -2.60
CA ALA A 53 -9.76 8.83 -2.60
C ALA A 53 -10.01 10.05 -1.70
N GLU A 54 -9.41 10.10 -0.49
CA GLU A 54 -9.51 11.25 0.42
C GLU A 54 -8.80 12.49 -0.13
N VAL A 55 -7.65 12.34 -0.78
CA VAL A 55 -6.95 13.45 -1.45
C VAL A 55 -7.82 14.03 -2.56
N LEU A 56 -8.40 13.19 -3.41
CA LEU A 56 -9.33 13.63 -4.46
C LEU A 56 -10.58 14.31 -3.87
N PHE A 57 -11.11 13.77 -2.78
CA PHE A 57 -12.24 14.37 -2.08
C PHE A 57 -11.88 15.76 -1.53
N GLN A 58 -10.68 15.91 -0.97
CA GLN A 58 -10.16 17.18 -0.47
C GLN A 58 -9.95 18.19 -1.59
N GLU A 59 -9.40 17.79 -2.73
CA GLU A 59 -9.20 18.67 -3.88
C GLU A 59 -10.51 19.26 -4.39
N GLN A 60 -11.61 18.50 -4.35
CA GLN A 60 -12.92 18.98 -4.80
C GLN A 60 -13.71 19.72 -3.72
N ASN A 61 -13.70 19.22 -2.48
CA ASN A 61 -14.57 19.73 -1.41
C ASN A 61 -13.85 20.68 -0.44
N GLY A 62 -12.53 20.85 -0.59
CA GLY A 62 -11.67 21.67 0.27
C GLY A 62 -11.44 21.09 1.67
N ARG A 63 -11.92 19.87 1.95
CA ARG A 63 -11.80 19.18 3.25
C ARG A 63 -11.77 17.67 3.07
N TYR A 64 -11.18 16.96 4.02
CA TYR A 64 -11.31 15.49 4.13
C TYR A 64 -12.69 15.10 4.67
N THR A 65 -13.11 13.86 4.41
CA THR A 65 -14.33 13.32 5.02
C THR A 65 -14.00 12.52 6.28
N SER A 66 -14.89 12.58 7.26
CA SER A 66 -14.81 11.77 8.49
C SER A 66 -15.72 10.55 8.45
N SER A 67 -16.56 10.42 7.41
CA SER A 67 -17.50 9.32 7.22
C SER A 67 -17.11 8.46 6.02
N TRP A 68 -17.02 7.15 6.26
CA TRP A 68 -16.78 6.14 5.23
C TRP A 68 -17.91 6.07 4.20
N ASP A 69 -19.17 6.30 4.60
CA ASP A 69 -20.31 6.28 3.68
C ASP A 69 -20.22 7.42 2.65
N THR A 70 -19.77 8.60 3.10
CA THR A 70 -19.56 9.75 2.21
C THR A 70 -18.42 9.50 1.25
N LEU A 71 -17.32 8.89 1.72
CA LEU A 71 -16.18 8.52 0.88
C LEU A 71 -16.57 7.46 -0.17
N ALA A 72 -17.31 6.43 0.23
CA ALA A 72 -17.78 5.38 -0.67
C ALA A 72 -18.70 5.94 -1.77
N ASN A 73 -19.65 6.80 -1.40
CA ASN A 73 -20.50 7.49 -2.38
C ASN A 73 -19.68 8.37 -3.32
N PHE A 74 -18.64 9.05 -2.83
CA PHE A 74 -17.75 9.85 -3.66
C PHE A 74 -16.95 9.00 -4.66
N ILE A 75 -16.46 7.83 -4.25
CA ILE A 75 -15.76 6.92 -5.18
C ILE A 75 -16.72 6.39 -6.26
N GLU A 76 -17.96 6.07 -5.91
CA GLU A 76 -18.94 5.51 -6.86
C GLU A 76 -19.55 6.55 -7.81
N THR A 77 -19.78 7.78 -7.33
CA THR A 77 -20.55 8.80 -8.07
C THR A 77 -19.73 10.05 -8.42
N GLY A 78 -18.54 10.19 -7.84
CA GLY A 78 -17.68 11.35 -7.98
C GLY A 78 -17.11 11.47 -9.38
N ARG A 79 -17.14 12.71 -9.89
CA ARG A 79 -16.51 13.12 -11.14
C ARG A 79 -15.38 14.07 -10.80
N VAL A 80 -14.15 13.68 -11.08
CA VAL A 80 -12.95 14.49 -10.85
C VAL A 80 -12.71 15.39 -12.07
N PRO A 81 -12.70 16.73 -11.92
CA PRO A 81 -12.34 17.62 -13.01
C PRO A 81 -10.85 17.51 -13.32
N ILE A 82 -10.50 17.32 -14.59
CA ILE A 82 -9.10 17.42 -15.05
C ILE A 82 -8.75 18.89 -15.13
N LEU A 83 -7.82 19.34 -14.28
CA LEU A 83 -7.33 20.72 -14.27
C LEU A 83 -6.07 20.85 -15.13
N GLN A 84 -6.04 21.83 -16.02
CA GLN A 84 -4.84 22.26 -16.73
C GLN A 84 -4.41 23.63 -16.21
N ARG A 85 -3.21 23.69 -15.63
CA ARG A 85 -2.56 24.96 -15.28
C ARG A 85 -1.63 25.38 -16.40
N ARG A 86 -1.80 26.59 -16.91
CA ARG A 86 -0.90 27.23 -17.89
C ARG A 86 -0.35 28.51 -17.31
N GLU A 87 0.95 28.68 -17.44
CA GLU A 87 1.65 29.90 -17.01
C GLU A 87 2.10 30.68 -18.24
N ILE A 88 1.70 31.94 -18.32
CA ILE A 88 2.17 32.87 -19.34
C ILE A 88 3.14 33.84 -18.65
N ILE A 89 4.43 33.70 -18.98
CA ILE A 89 5.49 34.58 -18.47
C ILE A 89 5.68 35.72 -19.47
N LYS A 90 5.41 36.95 -19.05
CA LYS A 90 5.70 38.15 -19.84
C LYS A 90 6.81 38.94 -19.16
N GLN A 91 7.88 39.23 -19.89
CA GLN A 91 8.95 40.08 -19.40
C GLN A 91 8.55 41.56 -19.54
N LYS A 92 8.50 42.29 -18.42
CA LYS A 92 8.23 43.72 -18.41
C LYS A 92 9.46 44.49 -18.91
N ALA A 93 9.22 45.61 -19.59
CA ALA A 93 10.26 46.43 -20.22
C ALA A 93 11.34 46.96 -19.25
N TYR A 94 11.08 46.94 -17.93
CA TYR A 94 11.97 47.37 -16.85
C TYR A 94 12.58 46.19 -16.07
N GLY A 95 12.53 44.96 -16.61
CA GLY A 95 13.28 43.80 -16.09
C GLY A 95 12.55 42.93 -15.06
N GLY A 96 11.26 43.17 -14.78
CA GLY A 96 10.44 42.30 -13.94
C GLY A 96 9.65 41.26 -14.75
N GLU A 97 9.37 40.10 -14.18
CA GLU A 97 8.52 39.07 -14.81
C GLU A 97 7.08 39.17 -14.30
N GLU A 98 6.12 39.13 -15.21
CA GLU A 98 4.70 38.98 -14.89
C GLU A 98 4.27 37.56 -15.23
N VAL A 99 3.95 36.78 -14.20
CA VAL A 99 3.47 35.41 -14.34
C VAL A 99 1.95 35.43 -14.18
N THR A 100 1.23 35.21 -15.27
CA THR A 100 -0.23 35.00 -15.21
C THR A 100 -0.50 33.50 -15.19
N ILE A 101 -1.11 33.02 -14.11
CA ILE A 101 -1.53 31.63 -13.97
C ILE A 101 -2.98 31.53 -14.42
N ILE A 102 -3.23 30.74 -15.46
CA ILE A 102 -4.59 30.43 -15.92
C ILE A 102 -4.83 28.95 -15.63
N THR A 103 -5.89 28.67 -14.89
CA THR A 103 -6.33 27.30 -14.59
C THR A 103 -7.63 27.05 -15.34
N ASP A 104 -7.66 26.01 -16.16
CA ASP A 104 -8.83 25.62 -16.97
C ASP A 104 -9.23 24.16 -16.68
N THR A 105 -10.51 23.83 -16.82
CA THR A 105 -11.04 22.47 -16.64
C THR A 105 -11.19 21.80 -18.00
N LEU A 106 -10.37 20.78 -18.29
CA LEU A 106 -10.37 20.11 -19.59
C LEU A 106 -11.49 19.07 -19.75
N GLY A 107 -12.04 18.57 -18.66
CA GLY A 107 -13.06 17.52 -18.66
C GLY A 107 -13.26 16.92 -17.29
N PHE A 108 -13.99 15.80 -17.22
CA PHE A 108 -14.26 15.07 -15.99
C PHE A 108 -13.93 13.59 -16.18
N VAL A 109 -13.21 12.99 -15.23
CA VAL A 109 -12.97 11.54 -15.13
C VAL A 109 -13.71 10.97 -13.93
N SER A 110 -14.04 9.68 -13.96
CA SER A 110 -14.67 9.04 -12.81
C SER A 110 -13.65 8.87 -11.69
N ALA A 111 -14.05 9.11 -10.44
CA ALA A 111 -13.20 8.90 -9.27
C ALA A 111 -12.83 7.42 -9.01
N LYS A 112 -13.39 6.50 -9.79
CA LYS A 112 -13.18 5.05 -9.70
C LYS A 112 -12.03 4.53 -10.56
N GLU A 113 -11.62 5.28 -11.59
CA GLU A 113 -10.58 4.88 -12.56
C GLU A 113 -9.16 5.15 -12.06
#